data_AF-A0A1R4B7Z3-F1
#
_entry.id   AF-A0A1R4B7Z3-F1
#
_cell.length_a   1.000
_cell.length_b   1.000
_cell.length_c   1.000
_cell.angle_alpha   90.00
_cell.angle_beta   90.00
_cell.angle_gamma   90.00
#
_symmetry.space_group_name_H-M   'P 1'
#
loop_
_entity.id
_entity.type
_entity.pdbx_description
1 polymer ?
#
loop_
_entity_poly.entity_id
_entity_poly.type
_entity_poly.pdbx_seq_one_letter_code
_entity_poly.pdbx_strand_id
1 'polypeptide(L)'
;MSKTLCKWPRKDIESSFDELCQVIASPTYVCRSCARSAADRSFLCKPVALQESNGVLIDNTKEQLSEWKKTAQTGVVVVEPETSSIKQTKKALKRQKKATKKLAKLAKQQKKWTKKQKKLARSFQKLQKQSSQFIELETTPIH
;
A
#
# COMPACT_ATOMS: atom_id res chain seq x y z
N MET A 1 -13.72 20.43 -37.42
CA MET A 1 -13.38 19.35 -36.48
C MET A 1 -12.32 19.85 -35.52
N SER A 2 -12.68 20.16 -34.27
CA SER A 2 -11.73 20.59 -33.25
C SER A 2 -10.78 19.44 -32.89
N LYS A 3 -9.47 19.66 -32.96
CA LYS A 3 -8.49 18.64 -32.63
C LYS A 3 -8.45 18.47 -31.12
N THR A 4 -8.86 17.30 -30.63
CA THR A 4 -8.64 16.88 -29.23
C THR A 4 -7.18 17.08 -28.85
N LEU A 5 -6.89 17.48 -27.62
CA LEU A 5 -5.54 17.70 -27.10
C LEU A 5 -4.60 16.54 -27.45
N CYS A 6 -5.05 15.29 -27.34
CA CYS A 6 -4.27 14.09 -27.68
C CYS A 6 -3.68 14.05 -29.10
N LYS A 7 -4.18 14.88 -30.03
CA LYS A 7 -3.78 14.92 -31.44
C LYS A 7 -2.94 16.16 -31.79
N TRP A 8 -2.56 16.98 -30.80
CA TRP A 8 -1.74 18.15 -31.05
C TRP A 8 -0.29 17.73 -31.39
N PRO A 9 0.25 18.17 -32.55
CA PRO A 9 1.67 18.02 -32.87
C PRO A 9 2.53 18.92 -31.97
N ARG A 10 3.84 18.67 -31.92
CA ARG A 10 4.77 19.41 -31.05
C ARG A 10 4.75 20.93 -31.26
N LYS A 11 4.63 21.38 -32.51
CA LYS A 11 4.58 22.80 -32.86
C LYS A 11 3.36 23.52 -32.26
N ASP A 12 2.21 22.85 -32.25
CA ASP A 12 0.97 23.40 -31.68
C ASP A 12 1.05 23.42 -30.14
N ILE A 13 1.76 22.47 -29.54
CA ILE A 13 2.03 22.46 -28.09
C ILE A 13 2.94 23.62 -27.70
N GLU A 14 3.98 23.91 -28.48
CA GLU A 14 4.90 25.03 -28.25
C GLU A 14 4.20 26.39 -28.43
N SER A 15 3.31 26.49 -29.43
CA SER A 15 2.61 27.75 -29.75
C SER A 15 1.47 28.08 -28.78
N SER A 16 0.85 27.06 -28.18
CA SER A 16 -0.31 27.20 -27.28
C SER A 16 -0.05 26.55 -25.92
N PHE A 17 1.16 26.71 -25.40
CA PHE A 17 1.57 26.10 -24.13
C PHE A 17 0.78 26.63 -22.92
N ASP A 18 0.43 27.92 -22.92
CA ASP A 18 -0.33 28.53 -21.84
C ASP A 18 -1.75 27.95 -21.72
N GLU A 19 -2.42 27.72 -22.86
CA GLU A 19 -3.72 27.05 -22.91
C GLU A 19 -3.62 25.61 -22.40
N LEU A 20 -2.56 24.90 -22.77
CA LEU A 20 -2.29 23.56 -22.25
C LEU A 20 -2.15 23.60 -20.72
N CYS A 21 -1.37 24.54 -20.17
CA CYS A 21 -1.20 24.71 -18.72
C CYS A 21 -2.54 24.94 -18.00
N GLN A 22 -3.42 25.77 -18.57
CA GLN A 22 -4.74 26.02 -18.00
C GLN A 22 -5.61 24.76 -17.97
N VAL A 23 -5.61 23.97 -19.04
CA VAL A 23 -6.40 22.73 -19.15
C VAL A 23 -5.91 21.64 -18.21
N ILE A 24 -4.60 21.60 -17.89
CA ILE A 24 -4.00 20.58 -17.02
C ILE A 24 -3.88 21.00 -15.55
N ALA A 25 -4.16 22.26 -15.20
CA ALA A 25 -3.98 22.78 -13.84
C ALA A 25 -4.83 22.04 -12.79
N SER A 26 -6.05 21.62 -13.17
CA SER A 26 -6.95 20.81 -12.33
C SER A 26 -7.53 19.65 -13.14
N PRO A 27 -6.77 18.56 -13.34
CA PRO A 27 -7.17 17.48 -14.22
C PRO A 27 -8.10 16.49 -13.51
N THR A 28 -9.30 16.32 -14.05
CA THR A 28 -10.29 15.34 -13.58
C THR A 28 -10.26 14.05 -14.41
N TYR A 29 -9.67 14.10 -15.61
CA TYR A 29 -9.59 12.96 -16.52
C TYR A 29 -8.17 12.75 -17.05
N VAL A 30 -7.82 11.48 -17.30
CA VAL A 30 -6.59 11.05 -17.97
C VAL A 30 -6.91 10.19 -19.19
N CYS A 31 -6.13 10.34 -20.26
CA CYS A 31 -6.30 9.52 -21.45
C CYS A 31 -5.58 8.16 -21.31
N ARG A 32 -6.31 7.06 -21.53
CA ARG A 32 -5.75 5.70 -21.43
C ARG A 32 -4.64 5.38 -22.44
N SER A 33 -4.63 6.03 -23.62
CA SER A 33 -3.69 5.69 -24.71
C SER A 33 -2.45 6.57 -24.79
N CYS A 34 -2.54 7.84 -24.38
CA CYS A 34 -1.43 8.78 -24.51
C CYS A 34 -1.08 9.49 -23.20
N ALA A 35 -1.71 9.11 -22.09
CA ALA A 35 -1.47 9.62 -20.73
C ALA A 35 -1.61 11.15 -20.56
N ARG A 36 -2.16 11.89 -21.54
CA ARG A 36 -2.50 13.32 -21.36
C ARG A 36 -3.68 13.46 -20.40
N SER A 37 -3.66 14.52 -19.61
CA SER A 37 -4.71 14.84 -18.63
C SER A 37 -5.44 16.12 -19.03
N ALA A 38 -6.70 16.25 -18.60
CA ALA A 38 -7.51 17.45 -18.83
C ALA A 38 -8.61 17.56 -17.76
N ALA A 39 -9.07 18.79 -17.51
CA ALA A 39 -10.26 19.05 -16.69
C ALA A 39 -11.52 18.40 -17.30
N ASP A 40 -11.67 18.48 -18.63
CA ASP A 40 -12.83 17.93 -19.34
C ASP A 40 -12.48 16.72 -20.22
N ARG A 41 -13.44 15.78 -20.29
CA ARG A 41 -13.37 14.60 -21.17
C ARG A 41 -13.26 14.94 -22.66
N SER A 42 -13.75 16.11 -23.08
CA SER A 42 -13.84 16.54 -24.48
C SER A 42 -12.47 16.79 -25.12
N PHE A 43 -11.45 17.08 -24.31
CA PHE A 43 -10.08 17.29 -24.81
C PHE A 43 -9.33 15.97 -25.05
N LEU A 44 -9.85 14.84 -24.58
CA LEU A 44 -9.15 13.56 -24.60
C LEU A 44 -9.78 12.59 -25.60
N CYS A 45 -8.96 11.75 -26.25
CA CYS A 45 -9.48 10.76 -27.20
C CYS A 45 -10.04 9.49 -26.52
N LYS A 46 -9.54 9.16 -25.31
CA LYS A 46 -9.99 8.02 -24.49
C LYS A 46 -9.99 8.40 -23.01
N PRO A 47 -10.93 9.27 -22.57
CA PRO A 47 -10.96 9.78 -21.21
C PRO A 47 -11.29 8.69 -20.19
N VAL A 48 -10.55 8.67 -19.09
CA VAL A 48 -10.81 7.88 -17.88
C VAL A 48 -10.83 8.87 -16.73
N ALA A 49 -11.87 8.83 -15.90
CA ALA A 49 -11.96 9.72 -14.74
C ALA A 49 -10.88 9.35 -13.73
N LEU A 50 -10.08 10.34 -13.32
CA LEU A 50 -9.27 10.25 -12.13
C LEU A 50 -10.27 10.31 -10.97
N GLN A 51 -10.56 9.17 -10.35
CA GLN A 51 -11.36 9.17 -9.14
C GLN A 51 -10.65 10.08 -8.15
N GLU A 52 -11.34 11.08 -7.59
CA GLU A 52 -10.82 11.93 -6.52
C GLU A 52 -10.72 11.13 -5.22
N SER A 53 -9.95 10.06 -5.25
CA SER A 53 -9.59 9.28 -4.09
C SER A 53 -8.26 9.84 -3.59
N ASN A 54 -8.35 10.78 -2.66
CA ASN A 54 -7.34 10.86 -1.61
C ASN A 54 -7.21 9.47 -0.99
N GLY A 55 -6.26 8.68 -1.49
CA GLY A 55 -6.09 7.29 -1.12
C GLY A 55 -6.12 6.37 -2.32
N VAL A 56 -4.95 5.85 -2.66
CA VAL A 56 -4.71 4.67 -3.50
C VAL A 56 -5.83 3.64 -3.33
N LEU A 57 -6.57 3.34 -4.40
CA LEU A 57 -7.35 2.11 -4.49
C LEU A 57 -6.78 1.28 -5.63
N ILE A 58 -6.14 0.19 -5.23
CA ILE A 58 -5.79 -0.94 -6.10
C ILE A 58 -7.11 -1.70 -6.33
N ASP A 59 -7.33 -2.08 -7.60
CA ASP A 59 -8.49 -2.83 -8.07
C ASP A 59 -8.82 -4.09 -7.25
N ASN A 60 -10.11 -4.47 -7.33
CA ASN A 60 -10.79 -5.69 -6.82
C ASN A 60 -11.20 -5.59 -5.34
N THR A 61 -12.47 -5.54 -4.95
CA THR A 61 -13.59 -6.41 -5.34
C THR A 61 -14.94 -5.72 -5.19
N LYS A 62 -15.86 -6.08 -6.09
CA LYS A 62 -17.24 -5.59 -6.23
C LYS A 62 -18.16 -6.39 -5.31
N GLU A 63 -18.24 -6.03 -4.04
CA GLU A 63 -19.28 -6.48 -3.08
C GLU A 63 -19.04 -5.68 -1.79
N GLN A 64 -20.08 -5.17 -1.12
CA GLN A 64 -20.07 -4.29 0.07
C GLN A 64 -20.39 -2.80 -0.14
N LEU A 65 -21.06 -2.42 -1.24
CA LEU A 65 -21.69 -1.09 -1.37
C LEU A 65 -23.22 -1.20 -1.44
N SER A 66 -23.85 -1.77 -0.43
CA SER A 66 -25.31 -1.71 -0.23
C SER A 66 -25.73 -1.11 1.12
N GLU A 67 -24.82 -0.81 2.04
CA GLU A 67 -25.20 -0.40 3.41
C GLU A 67 -24.94 1.08 3.76
N TRP A 68 -24.28 1.88 2.92
CA TRP A 68 -23.93 3.28 3.28
C TRP A 68 -24.89 4.35 2.72
N LYS A 69 -25.89 4.00 1.93
CA LYS A 69 -26.73 4.99 1.22
C LYS A 69 -27.81 5.70 2.07
N LYS A 70 -27.82 5.57 3.40
CA LYS A 70 -28.91 6.12 4.23
C LYS A 70 -28.57 7.31 5.12
N THR A 71 -27.38 7.91 5.06
CA THR A 71 -27.15 9.13 5.87
C THR A 71 -26.14 10.07 5.24
N ALA A 72 -26.61 10.96 4.34
CA ALA A 72 -25.98 12.25 4.06
C ALA A 72 -26.86 13.06 3.08
N GLN A 73 -28.05 13.46 3.52
CA GLN A 73 -28.61 14.73 3.07
C GLN A 73 -28.11 15.80 4.06
N THR A 74 -27.92 17.02 3.55
CA THR A 74 -27.51 18.28 4.22
C THR A 74 -26.02 18.53 4.50
N GLY A 75 -25.48 19.52 3.78
CA GLY A 75 -24.62 20.57 4.34
C GLY A 75 -23.11 20.33 4.36
N VAL A 76 -22.42 20.75 3.30
CA VAL A 76 -20.96 20.96 3.32
C VAL A 76 -20.66 22.17 4.20
N VAL A 77 -20.19 21.92 5.43
CA VAL A 77 -19.45 22.91 6.21
C VAL A 77 -17.98 22.70 5.90
N VAL A 78 -17.38 23.68 5.23
CA VAL A 78 -15.92 23.81 5.11
C VAL A 78 -15.39 24.11 6.50
N VAL A 79 -14.66 23.17 7.10
CA VAL A 79 -13.86 23.44 8.31
C VAL A 79 -12.39 23.51 7.90
N GLU A 80 -11.88 24.73 7.95
CA GLU A 80 -10.47 25.12 7.88
C GLU A 80 -9.67 24.39 8.99
N PRO A 81 -8.44 23.90 8.74
CA PRO A 81 -7.75 23.08 9.72
C PRO A 81 -7.11 23.95 10.81
N GLU A 82 -7.78 24.00 11.95
CA GLU A 82 -7.25 24.56 13.18
C GLU A 82 -5.97 23.83 13.64
N THR A 83 -4.91 24.61 13.85
CA THR A 83 -3.51 24.20 14.06
C THR A 83 -3.26 23.28 15.27
N SER A 84 -4.25 23.12 16.16
CA SER A 84 -4.24 22.25 17.34
C SER A 84 -4.32 20.76 16.99
N SER A 85 -5.07 20.40 15.94
CA SER A 85 -5.27 19.03 15.47
C SER A 85 -4.00 18.40 14.89
N ILE A 86 -3.12 19.20 14.30
CA ILE A 86 -1.81 18.77 13.78
C ILE A 86 -0.85 18.34 14.91
N LYS A 87 -0.96 18.96 16.09
CA LYS A 87 -0.11 18.61 17.25
C LYS A 87 -0.54 17.29 17.89
N GLN A 88 -1.86 17.03 17.95
CA GLN A 88 -2.41 15.80 18.49
C GLN A 88 -2.08 14.58 17.62
N THR A 89 -2.16 14.71 16.30
CA THR A 89 -1.79 13.64 15.36
C THR A 89 -0.29 13.30 15.42
N LYS A 90 0.60 14.31 15.53
CA LYS A 90 2.05 14.08 15.70
C LYS A 90 2.38 13.36 17.02
N LYS A 91 1.66 13.65 18.12
CA LYS A 91 1.81 12.96 19.41
C LYS A 91 1.34 11.51 19.32
N ALA A 92 0.21 11.26 18.66
CA ALA A 92 -0.30 9.92 18.38
C ALA A 92 0.69 9.09 17.54
N LEU A 93 1.25 9.67 16.47
CA LEU A 93 2.24 9.01 15.62
C LEU A 93 3.54 8.66 16.37
N LYS A 94 4.02 9.56 17.26
CA LYS A 94 5.18 9.28 18.12
C LYS A 94 4.90 8.12 19.10
N ARG A 95 3.68 8.03 19.66
CA ARG A 95 3.27 6.90 20.53
C ARG A 95 3.23 5.59 19.76
N GLN A 96 2.65 5.58 18.55
CA GLN A 96 2.59 4.41 17.67
C GLN A 96 3.99 3.91 17.29
N LYS A 97 4.90 4.79 16.88
CA LYS A 97 6.31 4.45 16.58
C LYS A 97 7.05 3.86 17.77
N LYS A 98 6.78 4.34 19.00
CA LYS A 98 7.35 3.77 20.23
C LYS A 98 6.80 2.37 20.50
N ALA A 99 5.49 2.16 20.31
CA ALA A 99 4.86 0.85 20.46
C ALA A 99 5.42 -0.17 19.46
N THR A 100 5.55 0.20 18.19
CA THR A 100 6.09 -0.70 17.15
C THR A 100 7.57 -1.03 17.39
N LYS A 101 8.38 -0.08 17.89
CA LYS A 101 9.77 -0.36 18.29
C LYS A 101 9.85 -1.35 19.46
N LYS A 102 8.92 -1.29 20.43
CA LYS A 102 8.84 -2.28 21.53
C LYS A 102 8.46 -3.67 21.00
N LEU A 103 7.46 -3.76 20.14
CA LEU A 103 7.06 -5.01 19.47
C LEU A 103 8.22 -5.63 18.68
N ALA A 104 8.96 -4.82 17.92
CA ALA A 104 10.11 -5.29 17.16
C ALA A 104 11.24 -5.84 18.06
N LYS A 105 11.44 -5.28 19.26
CA LYS A 105 12.41 -5.82 20.24
C LYS A 105 11.96 -7.18 20.78
N LEU A 106 10.69 -7.35 21.11
CA LEU A 106 10.13 -8.62 21.56
C LEU A 106 10.25 -9.70 20.48
N ALA A 107 9.94 -9.37 19.22
CA ALA A 107 10.09 -10.29 18.09
C ALA A 107 11.56 -10.74 17.89
N LYS A 108 12.53 -9.82 18.05
CA LYS A 108 13.96 -10.16 18.00
C LYS A 108 14.37 -11.11 19.12
N GLN A 109 13.85 -10.89 20.33
CA GLN A 109 14.09 -11.79 21.45
C GLN A 109 13.50 -13.18 21.17
N GLN A 110 12.23 -13.26 20.76
CA GLN A 110 11.57 -14.53 20.39
C GLN A 110 12.41 -15.31 19.37
N LYS A 111 12.87 -14.66 18.28
CA LYS A 111 13.74 -15.28 17.27
C LYS A 111 15.06 -15.79 17.85
N LYS A 112 15.69 -15.07 18.77
CA LYS A 112 16.92 -15.52 19.46
C LYS A 112 16.67 -16.78 20.29
N TRP A 113 15.57 -16.81 21.05
CA TRP A 113 15.16 -17.98 21.83
C TRP A 113 14.86 -19.17 20.91
N THR A 114 14.13 -18.98 19.81
CA THR A 114 13.84 -20.04 18.84
C THR A 114 15.12 -20.63 18.22
N LYS A 115 16.12 -19.80 17.91
CA LYS A 115 17.42 -20.30 17.42
C LYS A 115 18.14 -21.15 18.45
N LYS A 116 18.11 -20.75 19.74
CA LYS A 116 18.69 -21.55 20.84
C LYS A 116 17.96 -22.88 20.98
N GLN A 117 16.62 -22.85 20.99
CA GLN A 117 15.79 -24.05 21.05
C GLN A 117 16.10 -25.01 19.88
N LYS A 118 16.21 -24.49 18.65
CA LYS A 118 16.60 -25.29 17.47
C LYS A 118 18.00 -25.91 17.61
N LYS A 119 18.96 -25.18 18.18
CA LYS A 119 20.33 -25.71 18.40
C LYS A 119 20.29 -26.83 19.44
N LEU A 120 19.56 -26.63 20.54
CA LEU A 120 19.39 -27.64 21.59
C LEU A 120 18.68 -28.89 21.04
N ALA A 121 17.61 -28.73 20.28
CA ALA A 121 16.88 -29.83 19.63
C ALA A 121 17.79 -30.63 18.68
N ARG A 122 18.66 -29.96 17.91
CA ARG A 122 19.66 -30.64 17.06
C ARG A 122 20.67 -31.44 17.87
N SER A 123 21.16 -30.89 18.98
CA SER A 123 22.07 -31.63 19.87
C SER A 123 21.39 -32.83 20.51
N PHE A 124 20.15 -32.65 20.97
CA PHE A 124 19.34 -33.74 21.53
C PHE A 124 19.08 -34.85 20.51
N GLN A 125 18.72 -34.50 19.27
CA GLN A 125 18.52 -35.46 18.18
C GLN A 125 19.80 -36.27 17.89
N LYS A 126 20.97 -35.64 17.95
CA LYS A 126 22.26 -36.36 17.77
C LYS A 126 22.49 -37.38 18.88
N LEU A 127 22.28 -36.97 20.13
CA LEU A 127 22.42 -37.87 21.28
C LEU A 127 21.42 -39.02 21.20
N GLN A 128 20.17 -38.74 20.85
CA GLN A 128 19.14 -39.75 20.66
C GLN A 128 19.51 -40.76 19.57
N LYS A 129 20.12 -40.30 18.47
CA LYS A 129 20.63 -41.18 17.41
C LYS A 129 21.84 -42.01 17.86
N GLN A 130 22.74 -41.42 18.65
CA GLN A 130 23.88 -42.17 19.21
C GLN A 130 23.43 -43.24 20.20
N SER A 131 22.46 -42.91 21.07
CA SER A 131 21.89 -43.88 21.99
C SER A 131 21.15 -45.00 21.25
N SER A 132 20.40 -44.69 20.17
CA SER A 132 19.73 -45.73 19.38
C SER A 132 20.73 -46.65 18.68
N GLN A 133 21.83 -46.11 18.15
CA GLN A 133 22.90 -46.91 17.55
C GLN A 133 23.58 -47.84 18.56
N PHE A 134 23.76 -47.39 19.81
CA PHE A 134 24.34 -48.23 20.86
C PHE A 134 23.41 -49.37 21.24
N ILE A 135 22.10 -49.09 21.38
CA ILE A 135 21.08 -50.11 21.66
C ILE A 135 21.02 -51.17 20.54
N GLU A 136 21.10 -50.76 19.27
CA GLU A 136 21.09 -51.71 18.13
C GLU A 136 22.28 -52.68 18.16
N LEU A 137 23.48 -52.21 18.52
CA LEU A 137 24.71 -53.03 18.61
C LEU A 137 24.67 -54.06 19.76
N GLU A 138 24.04 -53.75 20.89
CA GLU A 138 23.88 -54.71 22.00
C GLU A 138 22.84 -55.81 21.69
N THR A 139 21.93 -55.55 20.74
CA THR A 139 20.85 -56.49 20.38
C THR A 139 21.15 -57.40 19.19
N THR A 140 22.30 -57.26 18.51
CA THR A 140 22.66 -58.18 17.41
C THR A 140 23.13 -59.53 17.97
N PRO A 141 22.42 -60.64 17.72
CA PRO A 141 22.84 -61.96 18.19
C PRO A 141 24.12 -62.39 17.47
N ILE A 142 25.13 -62.77 18.25
CA ILE A 142 26.39 -63.35 17.77
C ILE A 142 26.04 -64.76 17.26
N HIS A 143 26.21 -65.00 15.96
CA HIS A 143 25.82 -66.24 15.29
C HIS A 143 27.03 -67.09 14.89
#